data_AF-A0A1I4TBX6-F1
#
_entry.id   AF-A0A1I4TBX6-F1
#
_cell.length_a   1.000
_cell.length_b   1.000
_cell.length_c   1.000
_cell.angle_alpha   90.00
_cell.angle_beta   90.00
_cell.angle_gamma   90.00
#
_symmetry.space_group_name_H-M   'P 1'
#
loop_
_entity.id
_entity.type
_entity.pdbx_description
1 polymer ?
#
loop_
_entity_poly.entity_id
_entity_poly.type
_entity_poly.pdbx_seq_one_letter_code
_entity_poly.pdbx_strand_id
1 'polypeptide(L)' 'MNALSKDIFELGVHEKLQLVEDLWDSISDEAMPPMSDEVYEELCRRAAWADANPGQAQSLEQIAQDLGVRL' A
#
# COMPACT_ATOMS: atom_id res chain seq x y z
N MET A 1 20.21 -18.66 5.33
CA MET A 1 19.35 -18.76 6.52
C MET A 1 19.24 -17.34 7.06
N ASN A 2 18.11 -16.66 6.80
CA ASN A 2 18.00 -15.21 7.00
C ASN A 2 17.84 -14.94 8.51
N ALA A 3 18.83 -14.30 9.12
CA ALA A 3 18.90 -14.09 10.58
C ALA A 3 17.72 -13.26 11.15
N LEU A 4 17.00 -12.54 10.29
CA LEU A 4 15.86 -11.70 10.63
C LEU A 4 14.64 -12.45 11.22
N SER A 5 14.49 -13.75 10.96
CA SER A 5 13.22 -14.43 11.24
C SER A 5 12.95 -14.76 12.71
N LYS A 6 13.98 -14.88 13.55
CA LYS A 6 13.77 -15.11 14.99
C LYS A 6 13.52 -13.81 15.75
N ASP A 7 14.18 -12.73 15.35
CA ASP A 7 14.20 -11.48 16.11
C ASP A 7 12.93 -10.63 15.89
N ILE A 8 12.30 -10.70 14.71
CA ILE A 8 11.08 -9.93 14.41
C ILE A 8 9.92 -10.25 15.36
N PHE A 9 9.76 -11.51 15.78
CA PHE A 9 8.65 -11.87 16.68
C PHE A 9 8.84 -11.31 18.10
N GLU A 10 10.08 -11.07 18.52
CA GLU A 10 10.45 -10.54 19.83
C GLU A 10 10.31 -9.01 19.91
N LEU A 11 10.28 -8.31 18.76
CA LEU A 11 10.08 -6.87 18.70
C LEU A 11 8.72 -6.44 19.25
N GLY A 12 8.72 -5.33 20.00
CA GLY A 12 7.51 -4.61 20.37
C GLY A 12 6.80 -4.00 19.15
N VAL A 13 5.56 -3.57 19.33
CA VAL A 13 4.75 -2.98 18.22
C VAL A 13 5.46 -1.77 17.60
N HIS A 14 6.05 -0.91 18.42
CA HIS A 14 6.76 0.27 17.93
C HIS A 14 8.00 -0.10 17.10
N GLU A 15 8.81 -1.04 17.58
CA GLU A 15 10.01 -1.52 16.88
C GLU A 15 9.65 -2.22 15.56
N LYS A 16 8.52 -2.93 15.52
CA LYS A 16 7.97 -3.51 14.29
C LYS A 16 7.57 -2.43 13.28
N LEU A 17 6.92 -1.37 13.73
CA LEU A 17 6.54 -0.26 12.85
C LEU A 17 7.77 0.46 12.31
N GLN A 18 8.77 0.73 13.17
CA GLN A 18 10.03 1.34 12.75
C GLN A 18 10.77 0.45 11.74
N LEU A 19 10.82 -0.86 11.96
CA LEU A 19 11.42 -1.79 11.01
C LEU A 19 10.70 -1.76 9.65
N VAL A 20 9.37 -1.65 9.62
CA VAL A 20 8.63 -1.53 8.37
C VAL A 20 8.98 -0.25 7.63
N GLU A 21 9.10 0.87 8.36
CA GLU A 21 9.53 2.16 7.81
C GLU A 21 10.96 2.10 7.26
N ASP A 22 11.91 1.61 8.07
CA ASP A 22 13.32 1.47 7.67
C ASP A 22 13.46 0.54 6.45
N LEU A 23 12.67 -0.55 6.39
CA LEU A 23 12.65 -1.43 5.23
C LEU A 23 12.07 -0.74 4.01
N TRP A 24 11.02 0.06 4.17
CA TRP A 24 10.42 0.82 3.08
C TRP A 24 11.40 1.85 2.51
N ASP A 25 12.09 2.59 3.39
CA ASP A 25 13.11 3.57 3.02
C ASP A 25 14.37 2.94 2.41
N SER A 26 14.64 1.67 2.73
CA SER A 26 15.76 0.93 2.12
C SER A 26 15.52 0.55 0.66
N ILE A 27 14.27 0.61 0.19
CA ILE A 27 13.93 0.34 -1.21
C ILE A 27 14.34 1.57 -2.03
N SER A 28 15.37 1.41 -2.86
CA SER A 28 15.81 2.44 -3.79
C SER A 28 14.72 2.77 -4.82
N ASP A 29 14.62 4.04 -5.21
CA ASP A 29 13.80 4.46 -6.35
C ASP A 29 14.19 3.73 -7.65
N GLU A 30 15.47 3.33 -7.79
CA GLU A 30 15.95 2.53 -8.93
C GLU A 30 15.45 1.08 -8.91
N ALA A 31 15.00 0.58 -7.75
CA ALA A 31 14.39 -0.75 -7.63
C ALA A 31 12.90 -0.76 -8.01
N MET A 32 12.29 0.43 -8.15
CA MET A 32 10.94 0.53 -8.67
C MET A 32 10.97 0.36 -10.19
N PRO A 33 10.25 -0.63 -10.76
CA PRO A 33 10.17 -0.76 -12.20
C PRO A 33 9.55 0.53 -12.79
N PRO A 34 10.04 1.00 -13.95
CA PRO A 34 9.44 2.15 -14.60
C PRO A 34 7.95 1.87 -14.85
N MET A 35 7.10 2.84 -14.55
CA MET A 35 5.68 2.76 -14.87
C MET A 35 5.55 2.61 -16.39
N SER A 36 4.86 1.55 -16.83
CA SER A 36 4.61 1.37 -18.27
C SER A 36 3.56 2.36 -18.75
N ASP A 37 3.60 2.69 -20.03
CA ASP A 37 2.63 3.61 -20.64
C ASP A 37 1.20 3.07 -20.48
N GLU A 38 0.99 1.74 -20.54
CA GLU A 38 -0.33 1.14 -20.36
C GLU A 38 -0.86 1.35 -18.93
N VAL A 39 0.00 1.27 -17.92
CA VAL A 39 -0.37 1.55 -16.53
C VAL A 39 -0.72 3.02 -16.38
N TYR A 40 0.09 3.91 -16.96
CA TYR A 40 -0.15 5.34 -16.91
C TYR A 40 -1.49 5.72 -17.57
N GLU A 41 -1.76 5.21 -18.77
CA GLU A 41 -3.02 5.44 -19.48
C GLU A 41 -4.24 4.95 -18.70
N GLU A 42 -4.15 3.78 -18.08
CA GLU A 42 -5.22 3.23 -17.23
C GLU A 42 -5.47 4.11 -15.99
N LEU A 43 -4.41 4.62 -15.36
CA LEU A 43 -4.54 5.56 -14.24
C LEU A 43 -5.22 6.86 -14.67
N CYS A 44 -4.83 7.42 -15.81
CA CYS A 44 -5.49 8.60 -16.38
C CYS A 44 -6.98 8.34 -16.66
N ARG A 45 -7.32 7.17 -17.24
CA ARG A 45 -8.70 6.78 -17.51
C ARG A 45 -9.53 6.69 -16.22
N ARG A 46 -8.97 6.10 -15.15
CA ARG A 46 -9.65 5.99 -13.85
C ARG A 46 -9.81 7.33 -13.15
N ALA A 47 -8.82 8.21 -13.24
CA ALA A 47 -8.89 9.56 -12.69
C ALA A 47 -10.02 10.36 -13.37
N ALA A 48 -10.05 10.37 -14.71
CA ALA A 48 -11.11 11.04 -15.45
C ALA A 48 -12.51 10.47 -15.15
N TRP A 49 -12.60 9.15 -14.95
CA TRP A 49 -13.86 8.53 -14.53
C TRP A 49 -14.27 8.98 -13.13
N ALA A 50 -13.35 9.03 -12.17
CA ALA A 50 -13.63 9.48 -10.80
C ALA A 50 -14.12 10.94 -10.77
N ASP A 51 -13.47 11.83 -11.53
CA ASP A 51 -13.86 13.23 -11.66
C ASP A 51 -15.28 13.37 -12.26
N ALA A 52 -15.62 12.53 -13.23
CA ALA A 52 -16.94 12.50 -13.86
C ALA A 52 -18.03 11.84 -13.00
N ASN A 53 -17.66 11.10 -11.96
CA ASN A 53 -18.57 10.31 -11.12
C ASN A 53 -18.41 10.67 -9.62
N PRO A 54 -18.63 11.93 -9.24
CA PRO A 54 -18.52 12.34 -7.84
C PRO A 54 -19.49 11.54 -6.96
N GLY A 55 -19.01 11.06 -5.81
CA GLY A 55 -19.81 10.28 -4.86
C GLY A 55 -19.83 8.77 -5.10
N GLN A 56 -19.14 8.26 -6.13
CA GLN A 56 -18.97 6.81 -6.33
C GLN A 56 -17.76 6.22 -5.59
N ALA A 57 -16.98 7.04 -4.89
CA ALA A 57 -15.95 6.55 -3.98
C ALA A 57 -16.58 5.97 -2.71
N GLN A 58 -15.99 4.90 -2.19
CA GLN A 58 -16.34 4.34 -0.87
C GLN A 58 -15.24 4.69 0.13
N SER A 59 -15.63 4.99 1.36
CA SER A 59 -14.67 5.13 2.45
C SER A 59 -14.08 3.77 2.82
N LEU A 60 -12.92 3.77 3.46
CA LEU A 60 -12.28 2.52 3.90
C LEU A 60 -13.17 1.77 4.90
N GLU A 61 -13.90 2.49 5.75
CA GLU A 61 -14.88 1.94 6.70
C GLU A 61 -16.03 1.25 5.99
N GLN A 62 -16.54 1.84 4.91
CA GLN A 62 -17.60 1.24 4.09
C GLN A 62 -17.11 -0.06 3.44
N ILE A 63 -15.89 -0.05 2.88
CA ILE A 63 -15.28 -1.24 2.29
C ILE A 63 -15.08 -2.33 3.34
N ALA A 64 -14.59 -1.97 4.53
CA ALA A 64 -14.40 -2.91 5.62
C ALA A 64 -15.71 -3.53 6.10
N GLN A 65 -16.76 -2.71 6.20
CA GLN A 65 -18.10 -3.16 6.52
C GLN A 65 -18.64 -4.14 5.46
N ASP A 66 -18.48 -3.82 4.18
CA ASP A 66 -18.91 -4.67 3.04
C ASP A 66 -18.16 -6.01 3.01
N LEU A 67 -16.88 -6.01 3.39
CA LEU A 67 -16.03 -7.20 3.46
C LEU A 67 -16.16 -7.97 4.79
N GLY A 68 -16.87 -7.44 5.77
CA GLY A 68 -17.01 -8.04 7.11
C GLY A 68 -15.70 -8.06 7.91
N VAL A 69 -14.76 -7.18 7.59
CA VAL A 69 -13.46 -7.06 8.29
C VAL A 69 -13.50 -5.87 9.26
N ARG A 70 -12.72 -5.97 10.34
CA ARG A 70 -12.53 -4.87 11.28
C ARG A 70 -11.24 -4.13 10.91
N LEU A 71 -11.35 -2.82 10.70
CA LEU A 71 -10.20 -1.92 10.58
C LEU A 71 -9.49 -1.74 11.92
#